data_AF-A0AAW2ECJ8-F1
#
_entry.id   AF-A0AAW2ECJ8-F1
#
_cell.length_a   1.000
_cell.length_b   1.000
_cell.length_c   1.000
_cell.angle_alpha   90.00
_cell.angle_beta   90.00
_cell.angle_gamma   90.00
#
_symmetry.space_group_name_H-M   'P 1'
#
loop_
_entity.id
_entity.type
_entity.pdbx_description
1 polymer ?
#
loop_
_entity_poly.entity_id
_entity_poly.type
_entity_poly.pdbx_seq_one_letter_code
_entity_poly.pdbx_strand_id
1 'polypeptide(L)'
;MISATLVLLVFILFVYNYYVRNGKNGRLINLIPGPPVYPIIGCIHPFLISRDDLWTFFTIACDTYSVIFKTWYCFVPVVYISHPDDLEVVLSNTKHNKKGFIFHMLRPLLHTGLFTSEEPKWHSRRKLLAHTYNLNIIQQFIKVLIKEGENMITSLNNSGNAVIKDLVPLLNEYMLNAVIEIGVGTSLRDLGMFQQQYREALERMHEPFISRFWKPWLYINWMFFLTSEGREYRKIVKMFEKFTDLAIIKRKFYHDCTNDKYLPNFDNDRSTKEDSSKSIGYNAKLQKNQFAMLDLLIAESRKGHMIDSDIKEEINTFIFMSYNTTMNSMCFTLALLAEHRDIQVCIVKKLHYSIELIETPIFIHIFLHTFLHTYNKRFFNYQFNDNADPG
;
A
#
# COMPACT_ATOMS: atom_id res chain seq x y z
N MET A 1 48.80 -1.38 7.04
CA MET A 1 47.95 -1.24 5.84
C MET A 1 46.47 -1.09 6.19
N ILE A 2 45.88 -2.00 6.98
CA ILE A 2 44.46 -1.95 7.39
C ILE A 2 44.09 -0.65 8.16
N SER A 3 44.97 -0.19 9.05
CA SER A 3 44.77 1.07 9.78
C SER A 3 44.75 2.29 8.86
N ALA A 4 45.71 2.39 7.93
CA ALA A 4 45.76 3.47 6.95
C ALA A 4 44.54 3.49 6.02
N THR A 5 44.05 2.32 5.59
CA THR A 5 42.82 2.22 4.78
C THR A 5 41.57 2.64 5.55
N LEU A 6 41.47 2.32 6.84
CA LEU A 6 40.35 2.75 7.68
C LEU A 6 40.37 4.26 7.92
N VAL A 7 41.54 4.83 8.20
CA VAL A 7 41.71 6.28 8.37
C VAL A 7 41.35 7.02 7.08
N LEU A 8 41.79 6.52 5.92
CA LEU A 8 41.42 7.09 4.62
C LEU A 8 39.91 7.03 4.38
N LEU A 9 39.26 5.89 4.69
CA LEU A 9 37.81 5.75 4.56
C LEU A 9 37.05 6.75 5.45
N VAL A 10 37.46 6.88 6.72
CA VAL A 10 36.87 7.86 7.65
C VAL A 10 37.05 9.29 7.12
N PHE A 11 38.25 9.63 6.63
CA PHE A 11 38.52 10.93 6.03
C PHE A 11 37.61 11.19 4.81
N ILE A 12 37.45 10.22 3.91
CA ILE A 12 36.55 10.31 2.76
C ILE A 12 35.10 10.55 3.23
N LEU A 13 34.64 9.83 4.26
CA LEU A 13 33.29 10.02 4.80
C LEU A 13 33.10 11.43 5.41
N PHE A 14 34.12 11.99 6.08
CA PHE A 14 34.08 13.36 6.58
C PHE A 14 34.06 14.40 5.46
N VAL A 15 34.88 14.24 4.43
CA VAL A 15 34.89 15.12 3.25
C VAL A 15 33.54 15.05 2.54
N TYR A 16 32.99 13.85 2.36
CA TYR A 16 31.68 13.66 1.76
C TYR A 16 30.56 14.26 2.62
N ASN A 17 30.60 14.08 3.94
CA ASN A 17 29.67 14.72 4.88
C ASN A 17 29.70 16.24 4.74
N TYR A 18 30.89 16.82 4.70
CA TYR A 18 31.08 18.26 4.53
C TYR A 18 30.50 18.74 3.19
N TYR A 19 30.81 18.04 2.10
CA TYR A 19 30.29 18.37 0.77
C TYR A 19 28.75 18.34 0.71
N VAL A 20 28.13 17.27 1.23
CA VAL A 20 26.67 17.10 1.20
C VAL A 20 25.96 18.14 2.06
N ARG A 21 26.49 18.44 3.26
CA ARG A 21 25.84 19.36 4.20
C ARG A 21 26.10 20.84 3.91
N ASN A 22 27.29 21.18 3.41
CA ASN A 22 27.67 22.56 3.13
C ASN A 22 27.53 22.95 1.65
N GLY A 23 27.19 22.00 0.78
CA GLY A 23 26.72 22.30 -0.58
C GLY A 23 25.41 23.10 -0.57
N LYS A 24 25.03 23.65 -1.74
CA LYS A 24 23.84 24.50 -1.90
C LYS A 24 22.57 23.90 -1.28
N ASN A 25 22.27 22.65 -1.63
CA ASN A 25 21.05 21.97 -1.14
C ASN A 25 21.11 21.66 0.36
N GLY A 26 22.27 21.19 0.85
CA GLY A 26 22.45 20.93 2.28
C GLY A 26 22.28 22.18 3.13
N ARG A 27 22.79 23.33 2.67
CA ARG A 27 22.62 24.63 3.33
C ARG A 27 21.15 25.06 3.39
N LEU A 28 20.40 24.90 2.30
CA LEU A 28 18.96 25.21 2.28
C LEU A 28 18.18 24.31 3.25
N ILE A 29 18.46 23.01 3.23
CA ILE A 29 17.84 22.06 4.17
C ILE A 29 18.20 22.44 5.60
N ASN A 30 19.44 22.88 5.85
CA ASN A 30 19.90 23.25 7.18
C ASN A 30 19.21 24.48 7.78
N LEU A 31 18.46 25.26 7.00
CA LEU A 31 17.61 26.35 7.51
C LEU A 31 16.33 25.82 8.20
N ILE A 32 15.90 24.60 7.89
CA ILE A 32 14.71 23.98 8.48
C ILE A 32 15.07 23.53 9.91
N PRO A 33 14.23 23.78 10.93
CA PRO A 33 14.49 23.32 12.29
C PRO A 33 14.47 21.79 12.36
N GLY A 34 15.08 21.22 13.41
CA GLY A 34 15.08 19.78 13.62
C GLY A 34 16.01 19.36 14.75
N PRO A 35 15.98 18.06 15.12
CA PRO A 35 16.79 17.52 16.20
C PRO A 35 18.29 17.65 15.93
N PRO A 36 19.13 17.56 16.99
CA PRO A 36 20.58 17.60 16.87
C PRO A 36 21.12 16.58 15.86
N VAL A 37 22.08 17.00 15.05
CA VAL A 37 22.61 16.22 13.94
C VAL A 37 24.10 15.93 14.16
N TYR A 38 24.44 14.68 14.44
CA TYR A 38 25.84 14.26 14.59
C TYR A 38 26.58 14.19 13.24
N PRO A 39 27.91 14.38 13.19
CA PRO A 39 28.70 14.18 11.98
C PRO A 39 28.56 12.75 11.44
N ILE A 40 28.50 12.60 10.11
CA ILE A 40 28.40 11.31 9.38
C ILE A 40 27.11 10.53 9.62
N ILE A 41 26.74 10.22 10.86
CA ILE A 41 25.56 9.42 11.21
C ILE A 41 24.26 10.24 11.25
N GLY A 42 24.35 11.56 11.43
CA GLY A 42 23.17 12.41 11.49
C GLY A 42 22.34 12.17 12.76
N CYS A 43 21.02 12.08 12.63
CA CYS A 43 20.09 11.83 13.73
C CYS A 43 19.59 10.38 13.69
N ILE A 44 20.46 9.38 13.49
CA ILE A 44 20.04 7.97 13.36
C ILE A 44 19.60 7.34 14.69
N HIS A 45 20.07 7.83 15.84
CA HIS A 45 19.85 7.18 17.13
C HIS A 45 18.37 6.86 17.44
N PRO A 46 17.41 7.78 17.28
CA PRO A 46 16.00 7.49 17.51
C PRO A 46 15.44 6.37 16.62
N PHE A 47 16.08 6.11 15.49
CA PHE A 47 15.63 5.16 14.47
C PHE A 47 16.21 3.75 14.60
N LEU A 48 17.11 3.55 15.55
CA LEU A 48 17.63 2.22 15.91
C LEU A 48 16.95 1.62 17.14
N ILE A 49 15.92 2.31 17.65
CA ILE A 49 15.15 1.93 18.84
C ILE A 49 13.90 1.14 18.40
N SER A 50 13.09 0.68 19.36
CA SER A 50 11.82 0.01 19.12
C SER A 50 10.87 0.87 18.27
N ARG A 51 9.87 0.22 17.65
CA ARG A 51 8.85 0.91 16.84
C ARG A 51 7.97 1.85 17.67
N ASP A 52 7.80 1.56 18.95
CA ASP A 52 6.99 2.37 19.86
C ASP A 52 7.72 3.66 20.26
N ASP A 53 9.03 3.56 20.49
CA ASP A 53 9.89 4.72 20.75
C ASP A 53 10.03 5.61 19.51
N LEU A 54 10.07 5.00 18.33
CA LEU A 54 10.03 5.69 17.03
C LEU A 54 8.78 6.54 16.88
N TRP A 55 7.61 5.97 17.19
CA TRP A 55 6.34 6.71 17.15
C TRP A 55 6.37 7.89 18.13
N THR A 56 6.81 7.64 19.36
CA THR A 56 6.96 8.66 20.40
C THR A 56 7.88 9.79 19.97
N PHE A 57 9.02 9.46 19.33
CA PHE A 57 9.93 10.45 18.76
C PHE A 57 9.24 11.34 17.72
N PHE A 58 8.44 10.77 16.82
CA PHE A 58 7.71 11.55 15.83
C PHE A 58 6.66 12.46 16.46
N THR A 59 5.91 11.98 17.46
CA THR A 59 4.94 12.81 18.19
C THR A 59 5.63 14.00 18.84
N ILE A 60 6.70 13.77 19.61
CA ILE A 60 7.46 14.84 20.27
C ILE A 60 8.06 15.81 19.25
N ALA A 61 8.60 15.31 18.14
CA ALA A 61 9.18 16.16 17.10
C ALA A 61 8.11 17.04 16.43
N CYS A 62 6.93 16.48 16.14
CA CYS A 62 5.80 17.24 15.62
C CYS A 62 5.35 18.32 16.61
N ASP A 63 5.26 18.02 17.91
CA ASP A 63 4.87 19.00 18.93
C ASP A 63 5.92 20.10 19.12
N THR A 64 7.21 19.74 19.04
CA THR A 64 8.33 20.68 19.25
C THR A 64 8.52 21.63 18.08
N TYR A 65 8.40 21.13 16.84
CA TYR A 65 8.69 21.90 15.63
C TYR A 65 7.42 22.38 14.89
N SER A 66 6.24 21.90 15.30
CA SER A 66 4.86 22.30 14.96
C SER A 66 4.40 22.23 13.50
N VAL A 67 5.28 22.49 12.52
CA VAL A 67 4.88 22.72 11.12
C VAL A 67 5.76 21.90 10.17
N ILE A 68 7.06 22.10 10.27
CA ILE A 68 8.07 21.50 9.40
C ILE A 68 9.33 21.21 10.21
N PHE A 69 9.90 20.03 10.02
CA PHE A 69 11.22 19.73 10.57
C PHE A 69 12.02 18.82 9.65
N LYS A 70 13.34 18.84 9.80
CA LYS A 70 14.25 17.94 9.09
C LYS A 70 14.85 16.90 10.00
N THR A 71 15.21 15.75 9.43
CA THR A 71 16.22 14.85 10.00
C THR A 71 17.26 14.52 8.94
N TRP A 72 18.44 14.10 9.40
CA TRP A 72 19.50 13.60 8.53
C TRP A 72 19.76 12.14 8.87
N TYR A 73 19.61 11.26 7.88
CA TYR A 73 19.95 9.84 7.93
C TYR A 73 21.28 9.63 7.23
N CYS A 74 22.36 9.61 8.00
CA CYS A 74 23.71 9.76 7.49
C CYS A 74 23.87 11.01 6.58
N PHE A 75 23.84 10.77 5.26
CA PHE A 75 24.00 11.74 4.18
C PHE A 75 22.68 12.07 3.48
N VAL A 76 21.58 11.45 3.91
CA VAL A 76 20.26 11.62 3.30
C VAL A 76 19.41 12.52 4.19
N PRO A 77 19.03 13.71 3.72
CA PRO A 77 18.07 14.54 4.44
C PRO A 77 16.64 14.07 4.17
N VAL A 78 15.80 14.12 5.20
CA VAL A 78 14.36 13.93 5.10
C VAL A 78 13.69 15.12 5.76
N VAL A 79 12.71 15.70 5.06
CA VAL A 79 11.91 16.82 5.55
C VAL A 79 10.51 16.29 5.80
N TYR A 80 10.02 16.55 7.00
CA TYR A 80 8.68 16.21 7.46
C TYR A 80 7.83 17.46 7.41
N ILE A 81 6.69 17.34 6.73
CA ILE A 81 5.73 18.42 6.54
C ILE A 81 4.42 17.93 7.13
N SER A 82 3.85 18.72 8.03
CA SER A 82 2.61 18.37 8.74
C SER A 82 1.49 19.37 8.53
N HIS A 83 1.81 20.61 8.16
CA HIS A 83 0.81 21.64 7.93
C HIS A 83 0.04 21.41 6.62
N PRO A 84 -1.30 21.46 6.63
CA PRO A 84 -2.14 21.21 5.44
C PRO A 84 -1.78 22.08 4.23
N ASP A 85 -1.56 23.38 4.44
CA ASP A 85 -1.23 24.31 3.34
C ASP A 85 0.10 23.95 2.67
N ASP A 86 1.12 23.57 3.45
CA ASP A 86 2.42 23.15 2.92
C ASP A 86 2.30 21.80 2.18
N LEU A 87 1.49 20.88 2.71
CA LEU A 87 1.19 19.61 2.05
C LEU A 87 0.49 19.85 0.71
N GLU A 88 -0.46 20.78 0.62
CA GLU A 88 -1.14 21.13 -0.62
C GLU A 88 -0.15 21.64 -1.67
N VAL A 89 0.75 22.56 -1.29
CA VAL A 89 1.78 23.08 -2.21
C VAL A 89 2.66 21.98 -2.78
N VAL A 90 3.07 21.00 -1.96
CA VAL A 90 3.95 19.91 -2.39
C VAL A 90 3.20 18.84 -3.18
N LEU A 91 2.00 18.43 -2.73
CA LEU A 91 1.24 17.32 -3.31
C LEU A 91 0.47 17.72 -4.57
N SER A 92 0.09 18.98 -4.74
CA SER A 92 -0.57 19.48 -5.96
C SER A 92 0.42 19.71 -7.12
N ASN A 93 1.71 19.88 -6.81
CA ASN A 93 2.71 20.23 -7.81
C ASN A 93 3.34 19.00 -8.47
N THR A 94 3.11 18.83 -9.77
CA THR A 94 3.63 17.70 -10.56
C THR A 94 5.16 17.69 -10.71
N LYS A 95 5.84 18.82 -10.46
CA LYS A 95 7.31 18.93 -10.55
C LYS A 95 8.04 18.04 -9.55
N HIS A 96 7.41 17.72 -8.42
CA HIS A 96 8.03 16.95 -7.32
C HIS A 96 7.55 15.49 -7.28
N ASN A 97 7.00 14.97 -8.38
CA ASN A 97 6.49 13.59 -8.47
C ASN A 97 7.57 12.50 -8.50
N LYS A 98 8.86 12.86 -8.58
CA LYS A 98 9.93 11.87 -8.56
C LYS A 98 9.97 11.17 -7.20
N LYS A 99 9.81 9.85 -7.21
CA LYS A 99 9.85 9.02 -6.01
C LYS A 99 11.23 9.11 -5.33
N GLY A 100 11.22 9.11 -4.00
CA GLY A 100 12.44 9.07 -3.21
C GLY A 100 13.23 7.79 -3.45
N PHE A 101 14.54 7.82 -3.16
CA PHE A 101 15.42 6.66 -3.35
C PHE A 101 14.97 5.43 -2.55
N ILE A 102 14.18 5.61 -1.48
CA ILE A 102 13.63 4.53 -0.63
C ILE A 102 12.83 3.52 -1.45
N PHE A 103 12.09 3.99 -2.46
CA PHE A 103 11.31 3.14 -3.35
C PHE A 103 12.19 2.19 -4.19
N HIS A 104 13.49 2.47 -4.35
CA HIS A 104 14.42 1.57 -5.04
C HIS A 104 14.62 0.24 -4.29
N MET A 105 14.36 0.20 -2.98
CA MET A 105 14.46 -1.03 -2.19
C MET A 105 13.39 -2.05 -2.55
N LEU A 106 12.26 -1.58 -3.09
CA LEU A 106 11.14 -2.41 -3.53
C LEU A 106 11.26 -2.87 -4.98
N ARG A 107 12.17 -2.28 -5.78
CA ARG A 107 12.38 -2.66 -7.19
C ARG A 107 12.69 -4.15 -7.40
N PRO A 108 13.44 -4.86 -6.53
CA PRO A 108 13.62 -6.30 -6.72
C PRO A 108 12.31 -7.10 -6.72
N LEU A 109 11.25 -6.62 -6.04
CA LEU A 109 9.96 -7.29 -5.93
C LEU A 109 8.94 -6.74 -6.92
N LEU A 110 8.79 -5.40 -6.95
CA LEU A 110 7.77 -4.68 -7.71
C LEU A 110 8.25 -4.21 -9.08
N HIS A 111 9.54 -4.38 -9.37
CA HIS A 111 10.19 -3.91 -10.58
C HIS A 111 9.92 -2.40 -10.77
N THR A 112 9.43 -2.00 -11.94
CA THR A 112 9.07 -0.61 -12.26
C THR A 112 7.58 -0.48 -12.58
N GLY A 113 6.74 -1.11 -11.75
CA GLY A 113 5.27 -0.97 -11.80
C GLY A 113 4.78 0.39 -11.27
N LEU A 114 3.47 0.56 -11.11
CA LEU A 114 2.85 1.84 -10.73
C LEU A 114 3.45 2.48 -9.46
N PHE A 115 3.86 1.69 -8.48
CA PHE A 115 4.37 2.22 -7.19
C PHE A 115 5.81 2.72 -7.25
N THR A 116 6.65 2.12 -8.10
CA THR A 116 8.11 2.31 -8.13
C THR A 116 8.63 2.95 -9.43
N SER A 117 7.78 3.06 -10.44
CA SER A 117 8.09 3.72 -11.72
C SER A 117 8.31 5.23 -11.56
N GLU A 118 9.13 5.76 -12.46
CA GLU A 118 9.34 7.19 -12.64
C GLU A 118 8.57 7.66 -13.89
N GLU A 119 8.44 8.97 -14.05
CA GLU A 119 7.93 9.59 -15.29
C GLU A 119 8.86 9.24 -16.47
N PRO A 120 8.35 8.94 -17.68
CA PRO A 120 6.96 8.97 -18.17
C PRO A 120 6.20 7.63 -18.03
N LYS A 121 6.89 6.55 -17.63
CA LYS A 121 6.28 5.21 -17.52
C LYS A 121 5.12 5.22 -16.53
N TRP A 122 5.30 5.89 -15.39
CA TRP A 122 4.26 6.05 -14.36
C TRP A 122 2.97 6.64 -14.93
N HIS A 123 3.05 7.74 -15.69
CA HIS A 123 1.88 8.40 -16.25
C HIS A 123 1.13 7.48 -17.24
N SER A 124 1.87 6.76 -18.09
CA SER A 124 1.28 5.77 -19.01
C SER A 124 0.55 4.65 -18.25
N ARG A 125 1.21 4.06 -17.25
CA ARG A 125 0.63 3.00 -16.40
C ARG A 125 -0.60 3.48 -15.64
N ARG A 126 -0.53 4.66 -15.02
CA ARG A 126 -1.66 5.25 -14.28
C ARG A 126 -2.87 5.48 -15.17
N LYS A 127 -2.65 6.00 -16.38
CA LYS A 127 -3.73 6.21 -17.35
C LYS A 127 -4.40 4.88 -17.76
N LEU A 128 -3.59 3.85 -18.04
CA LEU A 128 -4.08 2.52 -18.39
C LEU A 128 -4.87 1.90 -17.22
N LEU A 129 -4.30 1.93 -16.02
CA LEU A 129 -4.91 1.35 -14.82
C LEU A 129 -6.14 2.13 -14.34
N ALA A 130 -6.25 3.44 -14.58
CA ALA A 130 -7.43 4.20 -14.18
C ALA A 130 -8.74 3.60 -14.73
N HIS A 131 -8.70 3.01 -15.93
CA HIS A 131 -9.85 2.32 -16.52
C HIS A 131 -10.19 1.00 -15.80
N THR A 132 -9.21 0.38 -15.15
CA THR A 132 -9.38 -0.86 -14.35
C THR A 132 -10.04 -0.62 -12.99
N TYR A 133 -10.08 0.63 -12.52
CA TYR A 133 -10.72 1.02 -11.26
C TYR A 133 -12.04 1.78 -11.48
N ASN A 134 -12.73 1.52 -12.59
CA ASN A 134 -14.07 2.08 -12.79
C ASN A 134 -15.09 1.42 -11.83
N LEU A 135 -16.22 2.10 -11.57
CA LEU A 135 -17.21 1.64 -10.61
C LEU A 135 -17.78 0.24 -10.93
N ASN A 136 -17.92 -0.09 -12.21
CA ASN A 136 -18.45 -1.37 -12.65
C ASN A 136 -17.53 -2.53 -12.27
N ILE A 137 -16.21 -2.36 -12.39
CA ILE A 137 -15.21 -3.35 -11.99
C ILE A 137 -15.16 -3.44 -10.45
N ILE A 138 -15.21 -2.31 -9.75
CA ILE A 138 -15.21 -2.30 -8.27
C ILE A 138 -16.41 -3.08 -7.71
N GLN A 139 -17.59 -2.95 -8.32
CA GLN A 139 -18.77 -3.74 -7.92
C GLN A 139 -18.53 -5.26 -8.00
N GLN A 140 -17.66 -5.73 -8.90
CA GLN A 140 -17.30 -7.14 -8.97
C GLN A 140 -16.37 -7.55 -7.82
N PHE A 141 -15.47 -6.67 -7.40
CA PHE A 141 -14.58 -6.91 -6.25
C PHE A 141 -15.37 -7.06 -4.95
N ILE A 142 -16.48 -6.33 -4.81
CA ILE A 142 -17.39 -6.44 -3.67
C ILE A 142 -17.93 -7.86 -3.52
N LYS A 143 -18.25 -8.55 -4.63
CA LYS A 143 -18.74 -9.95 -4.56
C LYS A 143 -17.69 -10.88 -3.94
N VAL A 144 -16.42 -10.69 -4.27
CA VAL A 144 -15.31 -11.45 -3.67
C VAL A 144 -15.16 -11.11 -2.19
N LEU A 145 -15.23 -9.82 -1.83
CA LEU A 145 -15.11 -9.38 -0.46
C LEU A 145 -16.24 -9.94 0.43
N ILE A 146 -17.48 -9.98 -0.08
CA ILE A 146 -18.62 -10.60 0.62
C ILE A 146 -18.37 -12.09 0.81
N LYS A 147 -18.01 -12.81 -0.26
CA LYS A 147 -17.71 -14.25 -0.21
C LYS A 147 -16.63 -14.58 0.82
N GLU A 148 -15.51 -13.86 0.83
CA GLU A 148 -14.45 -14.09 1.83
C GLU A 148 -14.87 -13.65 3.24
N GLY A 149 -15.72 -12.63 3.37
CA GLY A 149 -16.32 -12.24 4.64
C GLY A 149 -17.26 -13.32 5.22
N GLU A 150 -18.11 -13.93 4.39
CA GLU A 150 -18.95 -15.06 4.80
C GLU A 150 -18.12 -16.28 5.20
N ASN A 151 -17.03 -16.55 4.49
CA ASN A 151 -16.09 -17.59 4.85
C ASN A 151 -15.42 -17.32 6.22
N MET A 152 -15.10 -16.06 6.52
CA MET A 152 -14.59 -15.64 7.82
C MET A 152 -15.61 -15.88 8.94
N ILE A 153 -16.86 -15.44 8.73
CA ILE A 153 -17.94 -15.63 9.70
C ILE A 153 -18.19 -17.12 9.95
N THR A 154 -18.20 -17.93 8.89
CA THR A 154 -18.39 -19.39 8.99
C THR A 154 -17.27 -20.04 9.83
N SER A 155 -16.02 -19.65 9.60
CA SER A 155 -14.86 -20.11 10.39
C SER A 155 -14.95 -19.69 11.86
N LEU A 156 -15.45 -18.48 12.13
CA LEU A 156 -15.68 -18.00 13.49
C LEU A 156 -16.79 -18.79 14.20
N ASN A 157 -17.93 -19.01 13.53
CA ASN A 157 -19.05 -19.78 14.07
C ASN A 157 -18.65 -21.24 14.34
N ASN A 158 -17.85 -21.84 13.46
CA ASN A 158 -17.38 -23.22 13.61
C ASN A 158 -16.34 -23.38 14.74
N SER A 159 -15.70 -22.29 15.19
CA SER A 159 -14.76 -22.34 16.31
C SER A 159 -15.42 -22.43 17.70
N GLY A 160 -16.76 -22.45 17.79
CA GLY A 160 -17.50 -22.70 19.03
C GLY A 160 -17.81 -21.43 19.84
N ASN A 161 -17.69 -21.52 21.17
CA ASN A 161 -17.96 -20.43 22.13
C ASN A 161 -17.08 -19.18 21.87
N ALA A 162 -17.29 -18.09 22.62
CA ALA A 162 -16.53 -16.84 22.54
C ALA A 162 -15.02 -17.08 22.41
N VAL A 163 -14.51 -17.10 21.17
CA VAL A 163 -13.10 -17.32 20.90
C VAL A 163 -12.40 -15.98 20.91
N ILE A 164 -11.48 -15.81 21.85
CA ILE A 164 -10.50 -14.72 21.81
C ILE A 164 -9.52 -15.08 20.68
N LYS A 165 -9.74 -14.51 19.50
CA LYS A 165 -8.79 -14.59 18.38
C LYS A 165 -8.06 -13.26 18.25
N ASP A 166 -6.78 -13.35 17.93
CA ASP A 166 -6.04 -12.19 17.43
C ASP A 166 -6.63 -11.77 16.07
N LEU A 167 -6.98 -10.48 15.95
CA LEU A 167 -7.58 -9.92 14.75
C LEU A 167 -6.60 -9.89 13.58
N VAL A 168 -5.30 -9.71 13.83
CA VAL A 168 -4.32 -9.54 12.76
C VAL A 168 -4.17 -10.83 11.93
N PRO A 169 -3.87 -12.00 12.50
CA PRO A 169 -3.80 -13.25 11.73
C PRO A 169 -5.13 -13.60 11.07
N LEU A 170 -6.25 -13.37 11.77
CA LEU A 170 -7.59 -13.65 11.26
C LEU A 170 -7.87 -12.83 10.00
N LEU A 171 -7.79 -11.50 10.09
CA LEU A 171 -8.10 -10.63 8.96
C LEU A 171 -7.08 -10.77 7.84
N ASN A 172 -5.81 -11.03 8.16
CA ASN A 172 -4.78 -11.25 7.16
C ASN A 172 -5.11 -12.43 6.24
N GLU A 173 -5.58 -13.55 6.79
CA GLU A 173 -5.92 -14.74 6.00
C GLU A 173 -6.98 -14.46 4.92
N TYR A 174 -8.07 -13.80 5.31
CA TYR A 174 -9.21 -13.52 4.43
C TYR A 174 -8.93 -12.35 3.47
N MET A 175 -8.24 -11.30 3.92
CA MET A 175 -7.86 -10.19 3.06
C MET A 175 -6.89 -10.64 1.96
N LEU A 176 -5.95 -11.52 2.30
CA LEU A 176 -5.02 -12.10 1.34
C LEU A 176 -5.76 -12.93 0.28
N ASN A 177 -6.74 -13.76 0.68
CA ASN A 177 -7.59 -14.48 -0.27
C ASN A 177 -8.34 -13.54 -1.20
N ALA A 178 -9.00 -12.54 -0.64
CA ALA A 178 -9.82 -11.60 -1.40
C ALA A 178 -8.98 -10.84 -2.41
N VAL A 179 -7.82 -10.31 -2.00
CA VAL A 179 -6.89 -9.58 -2.88
C VAL A 179 -6.37 -10.45 -4.00
N ILE A 180 -6.02 -11.71 -3.73
CA ILE A 180 -5.52 -12.61 -4.77
C ILE A 180 -6.63 -12.98 -5.75
N GLU A 181 -7.84 -13.27 -5.25
CA GLU A 181 -8.97 -13.59 -6.12
C GLU A 181 -9.38 -12.38 -6.96
N ILE A 182 -9.36 -11.17 -6.41
CA ILE A 182 -9.58 -9.90 -7.13
C ILE A 182 -8.47 -9.65 -8.17
N GLY A 183 -7.21 -9.86 -7.79
CA GLY A 183 -6.05 -9.56 -8.61
C GLY A 183 -5.87 -10.55 -9.76
N VAL A 184 -5.91 -11.84 -9.45
CA VAL A 184 -5.55 -12.94 -10.35
C VAL A 184 -6.76 -13.70 -10.91
N GLY A 185 -7.89 -13.70 -10.21
CA GLY A 185 -9.12 -14.39 -10.64
C GLY A 185 -9.17 -15.87 -10.29
N THR A 186 -8.27 -16.33 -9.42
CA THR A 186 -8.23 -17.70 -8.90
C THR A 186 -8.15 -17.66 -7.38
N SER A 187 -8.88 -18.54 -6.69
CA SER A 187 -8.77 -18.64 -5.24
C SER A 187 -7.40 -19.20 -4.87
N LEU A 188 -6.76 -18.62 -3.86
CA LEU A 188 -5.51 -19.17 -3.32
C LEU A 188 -5.73 -20.57 -2.71
N ARG A 189 -6.97 -20.88 -2.31
CA ARG A 189 -7.37 -22.15 -1.67
C ARG A 189 -7.12 -23.37 -2.57
N ASP A 190 -7.04 -23.17 -3.88
CA ASP A 190 -6.92 -24.25 -4.87
C ASP A 190 -5.46 -24.69 -5.11
N LEU A 191 -4.48 -24.15 -4.36
CA LEU A 191 -3.05 -24.33 -4.61
C LEU A 191 -2.33 -25.30 -3.66
N GLY A 192 -3.04 -25.96 -2.74
CA GLY A 192 -2.48 -27.02 -1.87
C GLY A 192 -1.24 -26.56 -1.09
N MET A 193 -0.13 -27.31 -1.13
CA MET A 193 1.10 -26.94 -0.40
C MET A 193 1.74 -25.61 -0.84
N PHE A 194 1.49 -25.16 -2.07
CA PHE A 194 2.02 -23.89 -2.56
C PHE A 194 1.31 -22.69 -1.92
N GLN A 195 0.04 -22.84 -1.52
CA GLN A 195 -0.70 -21.80 -0.79
C GLN A 195 0.02 -21.41 0.50
N GLN A 196 0.43 -22.38 1.31
CA GLN A 196 1.05 -22.09 2.61
C GLN A 196 2.39 -21.37 2.42
N GLN A 197 3.24 -21.85 1.52
CA GLN A 197 4.53 -21.22 1.21
C GLN A 197 4.35 -19.79 0.69
N TYR A 198 3.31 -19.55 -0.12
CA TYR A 198 3.01 -18.22 -0.65
C TYR A 198 2.47 -17.27 0.43
N ARG A 199 1.61 -17.75 1.34
CA ARG A 199 1.12 -16.96 2.48
C ARG A 199 2.26 -16.54 3.41
N GLU A 200 3.11 -17.49 3.79
CA GLU A 200 4.27 -17.19 4.63
C GLU A 200 5.20 -16.16 3.97
N ALA A 201 5.39 -16.27 2.64
CA ALA A 201 6.15 -15.30 1.88
C ALA A 201 5.50 -13.90 1.85
N LEU A 202 4.17 -13.83 1.73
CA LEU A 202 3.38 -12.59 1.78
C LEU A 202 3.53 -11.92 3.15
N GLU A 203 3.29 -12.65 4.23
CA GLU A 203 3.39 -12.12 5.60
C GLU A 203 4.76 -11.50 5.88
N ARG A 204 5.84 -12.16 5.43
CA ARG A 204 7.21 -11.66 5.65
C ARG A 204 7.67 -10.63 4.62
N MET A 205 6.91 -10.35 3.56
CA MET A 205 7.42 -9.56 2.43
C MET A 205 7.77 -8.11 2.81
N HIS A 206 7.09 -7.55 3.81
CA HIS A 206 7.28 -6.17 4.24
C HIS A 206 8.45 -6.01 5.22
N GLU A 207 8.79 -7.05 5.98
CA GLU A 207 9.78 -6.95 7.06
C GLU A 207 11.16 -6.52 6.56
N PRO A 208 11.71 -7.09 5.46
CA PRO A 208 13.01 -6.66 4.97
C PRO A 208 12.98 -5.22 4.46
N PHE A 209 11.84 -4.75 3.92
CA PHE A 209 11.68 -3.35 3.52
C PHE A 209 11.67 -2.41 4.73
N ILE A 210 10.86 -2.72 5.75
CA ILE A 210 10.73 -1.91 6.98
C ILE A 210 12.07 -1.89 7.74
N SER A 211 12.72 -3.05 7.90
CA SER A 211 14.03 -3.17 8.52
C SER A 211 15.08 -2.33 7.78
N ARG A 212 15.10 -2.44 6.45
CA ARG A 212 16.05 -1.73 5.60
C ARG A 212 15.82 -0.23 5.60
N PHE A 213 14.56 0.23 5.67
CA PHE A 213 14.19 1.66 5.69
C PHE A 213 14.98 2.44 6.75
N TRP A 214 15.14 1.85 7.94
CA TRP A 214 15.84 2.47 9.09
C TRP A 214 17.35 2.20 9.14
N LYS A 215 17.91 1.44 8.19
CA LYS A 215 19.33 1.06 8.15
C LYS A 215 20.00 1.61 6.88
N PRO A 216 20.42 2.89 6.86
CA PRO A 216 20.99 3.53 5.67
C PRO A 216 22.17 2.80 5.02
N TRP A 217 22.99 2.12 5.82
CA TRP A 217 24.10 1.32 5.30
C TRP A 217 23.63 0.13 4.44
N LEU A 218 22.41 -0.38 4.66
CA LEU A 218 21.81 -1.42 3.84
C LEU A 218 21.13 -0.89 2.57
N TYR A 219 21.10 0.42 2.30
CA TYR A 219 20.45 0.96 1.10
C TYR A 219 21.10 0.48 -0.20
N ILE A 220 22.34 0.02 -0.15
CA ILE A 220 23.04 -0.55 -1.30
C ILE A 220 22.63 -2.02 -1.48
N ASN A 221 22.04 -2.35 -2.64
CA ASN A 221 21.44 -3.68 -2.90
C ASN A 221 22.42 -4.84 -2.71
N TRP A 222 23.62 -4.76 -3.28
CA TRP A 222 24.57 -5.87 -3.18
C TRP A 222 24.94 -6.16 -1.72
N MET A 223 25.15 -5.12 -0.91
CA MET A 223 25.49 -5.25 0.50
C MET A 223 24.33 -5.85 1.29
N PHE A 224 23.11 -5.38 1.04
CA PHE A 224 21.91 -5.94 1.64
C PHE A 224 21.75 -7.43 1.32
N PHE A 225 21.95 -7.83 0.07
CA PHE A 225 21.79 -9.22 -0.37
C PHE A 225 22.85 -10.21 0.16
N LEU A 226 23.91 -9.71 0.81
CA LEU A 226 24.89 -10.51 1.55
C LEU A 226 24.45 -10.78 2.99
N THR A 227 23.45 -10.07 3.51
CA THR A 227 22.90 -10.29 4.85
C THR A 227 21.94 -11.49 4.88
N SER A 228 21.59 -11.99 6.07
CA SER A 228 20.54 -12.99 6.25
C SER A 228 19.18 -12.47 5.75
N GLU A 229 18.79 -11.26 6.15
CA GLU A 229 17.56 -10.59 5.73
C GLU A 229 17.48 -10.48 4.20
N GLY A 230 18.57 -10.08 3.54
CA GLY A 230 18.60 -9.97 2.08
C GLY A 230 18.52 -11.33 1.37
N ARG A 231 19.10 -12.39 1.93
CA ARG A 231 18.94 -13.75 1.39
C ARG A 231 17.50 -14.25 1.52
N GLU A 232 16.84 -13.96 2.63
CA GLU A 232 15.41 -14.28 2.82
C GLU A 232 14.53 -13.49 1.87
N TYR A 233 14.76 -12.17 1.74
CA TYR A 233 14.05 -11.33 0.78
C TYR A 233 14.17 -11.85 -0.66
N ARG A 234 15.36 -12.36 -1.05
CA ARG A 234 15.54 -12.98 -2.37
C ARG A 234 14.68 -14.25 -2.55
N LYS A 235 14.48 -15.05 -1.50
CA LYS A 235 13.59 -16.22 -1.56
C LYS A 235 12.13 -15.78 -1.74
N ILE A 236 11.71 -14.74 -1.00
CA ILE A 236 10.38 -14.14 -1.11
C ILE A 236 10.15 -13.64 -2.54
N VAL A 237 11.07 -12.83 -3.09
CA VAL A 237 10.99 -12.33 -4.47
C VAL A 237 10.79 -13.48 -5.48
N LYS A 238 11.60 -14.54 -5.39
CA LYS A 238 11.47 -15.71 -6.28
C LYS A 238 10.11 -16.41 -6.16
N MET A 239 9.56 -16.47 -4.94
CA MET A 239 8.24 -17.05 -4.69
C MET A 239 7.14 -16.24 -5.37
N PHE A 240 7.21 -14.91 -5.28
CA PHE A 240 6.29 -14.00 -5.96
C PHE A 240 6.40 -14.08 -7.47
N GLU A 241 7.62 -14.10 -7.99
CA GLU A 241 7.86 -14.25 -9.42
C GLU A 241 7.22 -15.54 -9.94
N LYS A 242 7.47 -16.67 -9.27
CA LYS A 242 6.89 -17.96 -9.66
C LYS A 242 5.36 -17.95 -9.60
N PHE A 243 4.77 -17.40 -8.54
CA PHE A 243 3.32 -17.31 -8.40
C PHE A 243 2.71 -16.50 -9.55
N THR A 244 3.23 -15.30 -9.79
CA THR A 244 2.67 -14.39 -10.79
C THR A 244 2.88 -14.89 -12.22
N ASP A 245 4.03 -15.51 -12.51
CA ASP A 245 4.28 -16.12 -13.82
C ASP A 245 3.28 -17.27 -14.09
N LEU A 246 3.05 -18.15 -13.11
CA LEU A 246 2.06 -19.23 -13.22
C LEU A 246 0.64 -18.70 -13.39
N ALA A 247 0.28 -17.66 -12.65
CA ALA A 247 -1.01 -16.99 -12.74
C ALA A 247 -1.26 -16.42 -14.13
N ILE A 248 -0.29 -15.67 -14.68
CA ILE A 248 -0.37 -15.09 -16.03
C ILE A 248 -0.52 -16.19 -17.08
N ILE A 249 0.31 -17.24 -17.02
CA ILE A 249 0.27 -18.35 -17.99
C ILE A 249 -1.09 -19.04 -17.96
N LYS A 250 -1.58 -19.44 -16.78
CA LYS A 250 -2.87 -20.11 -16.64
C LYS A 250 -4.02 -19.24 -17.14
N ARG A 251 -4.01 -17.94 -16.81
CA ARG A 251 -5.10 -17.04 -17.17
C ARG A 251 -5.11 -16.72 -18.67
N LYS A 252 -3.93 -16.56 -19.30
CA LYS A 252 -3.83 -16.42 -20.76
C LYS A 252 -4.32 -17.65 -21.49
N PHE A 253 -3.88 -18.84 -21.06
CA PHE A 253 -4.33 -20.11 -21.64
C PHE A 253 -5.86 -20.27 -21.56
N TYR A 254 -6.48 -19.88 -20.44
CA TYR A 254 -7.94 -19.87 -20.30
C TYR A 254 -8.62 -18.98 -21.34
N HIS A 255 -8.08 -17.79 -21.60
CA HIS A 255 -8.61 -16.87 -22.61
C HIS A 255 -8.37 -17.36 -24.04
N ASP A 256 -7.22 -17.98 -24.31
CA ASP A 256 -6.95 -18.64 -25.59
C ASP A 256 -7.98 -19.77 -25.85
N CYS A 257 -8.23 -20.64 -24.86
CA CYS A 257 -9.22 -21.72 -24.98
C CYS A 257 -10.67 -21.24 -25.11
N THR A 258 -10.98 -20.04 -24.60
CA THR A 258 -12.32 -19.45 -24.68
C THR A 258 -12.48 -18.44 -25.82
N ASN A 259 -11.47 -18.33 -26.70
CA ASN A 259 -11.40 -17.36 -27.80
C ASN A 259 -11.71 -15.92 -27.32
N ASP A 260 -11.09 -15.52 -26.21
CA ASP A 260 -11.23 -14.20 -25.56
C ASP A 260 -12.68 -13.79 -25.21
N LYS A 261 -13.62 -14.75 -25.17
CA LYS A 261 -15.04 -14.47 -24.87
C LYS A 261 -15.26 -13.78 -23.52
N TYR A 262 -14.38 -14.06 -22.57
CA TYR A 262 -14.40 -13.54 -21.20
C TYR A 262 -13.31 -12.49 -20.96
N LEU A 263 -12.74 -11.92 -22.03
CA LEU A 263 -11.85 -10.78 -21.95
C LEU A 263 -12.67 -9.47 -21.99
N PRO A 264 -12.37 -8.49 -21.14
CA PRO A 264 -13.03 -7.18 -21.19
C PRO A 264 -12.63 -6.42 -22.47
N ASN A 265 -13.61 -5.88 -23.18
CA ASN A 265 -13.37 -5.01 -24.33
C ASN A 265 -13.79 -3.57 -23.99
N PHE A 266 -12.80 -2.70 -23.82
CA PHE A 266 -12.98 -1.29 -23.45
C PHE A 266 -13.19 -0.34 -24.64
N ASP A 267 -13.02 -0.79 -25.89
CA ASP A 267 -13.07 0.12 -27.05
C ASP A 267 -14.50 0.47 -27.48
N ASN A 268 -15.50 -0.33 -27.09
CA ASN A 268 -16.91 -0.03 -27.32
C ASN A 268 -17.42 1.22 -26.56
N ASP A 269 -16.70 1.68 -25.54
CA ASP A 269 -17.05 2.89 -24.77
C ASP A 269 -16.61 4.21 -25.46
N ARG A 270 -15.63 4.17 -26.38
CA ARG A 270 -15.13 5.40 -27.03
C ARG A 270 -15.99 5.87 -28.20
N SER A 271 -16.78 4.98 -28.79
CA SER A 271 -17.62 5.26 -29.97
C SER A 271 -19.11 5.48 -29.64
N THR A 272 -19.53 5.33 -28.38
CA THR A 272 -20.96 5.38 -27.99
C THR A 272 -21.24 6.46 -26.95
N LYS A 273 -20.99 7.72 -27.32
CA LYS A 273 -21.51 8.88 -26.53
C LYS A 273 -22.95 9.28 -26.90
N GLU A 274 -23.64 8.57 -27.80
CA GLU A 274 -24.96 9.03 -28.29
C GLU A 274 -26.16 8.09 -28.05
N ASP A 275 -26.01 6.85 -27.56
CA ASP A 275 -27.16 5.95 -27.34
C ASP A 275 -27.26 5.44 -25.90
N SER A 276 -28.15 6.04 -25.11
CA SER A 276 -28.46 5.67 -23.72
C SER A 276 -29.00 4.23 -23.57
N SER A 277 -29.50 3.62 -24.64
CA SER A 277 -30.06 2.26 -24.65
C SER A 277 -29.02 1.13 -24.72
N LYS A 278 -27.81 1.38 -25.24
CA LYS A 278 -26.72 0.35 -25.33
C LYS A 278 -25.84 0.28 -24.08
N SER A 279 -25.78 1.36 -23.30
CA SER A 279 -25.08 1.40 -22.01
C SER A 279 -25.61 0.35 -21.02
N ILE A 280 -26.92 0.07 -21.06
CA ILE A 280 -27.58 -0.95 -20.24
C ILE A 280 -27.08 -2.36 -20.58
N GLY A 281 -26.89 -2.68 -21.86
CA GLY A 281 -26.40 -3.99 -22.30
C GLY A 281 -24.93 -4.26 -21.96
N TYR A 282 -24.08 -3.22 -22.00
CA TYR A 282 -22.68 -3.31 -21.59
C TYR A 282 -22.54 -3.48 -20.06
N ASN A 283 -23.29 -2.68 -19.29
CA ASN A 283 -23.37 -2.83 -17.83
C ASN A 283 -23.91 -4.21 -17.42
N ALA A 284 -24.88 -4.77 -18.16
CA ALA A 284 -25.37 -6.13 -17.93
C ALA A 284 -24.31 -7.20 -18.22
N LYS A 285 -23.47 -7.04 -19.27
CA LYS A 285 -22.41 -7.99 -19.62
C LYS A 285 -21.22 -7.93 -18.64
N LEU A 286 -20.88 -6.73 -18.14
CA LEU A 286 -19.96 -6.53 -17.02
C LEU A 286 -20.52 -7.07 -15.70
N GLN A 287 -21.81 -6.96 -15.43
CA GLN A 287 -22.41 -7.55 -14.23
C GLN A 287 -22.44 -9.08 -14.27
N LYS A 288 -22.51 -9.67 -15.47
CA LYS A 288 -22.63 -11.12 -15.69
C LYS A 288 -21.30 -11.86 -15.60
N ASN A 289 -20.18 -11.21 -15.96
CA ASN A 289 -18.84 -11.81 -15.92
C ASN A 289 -17.97 -11.14 -14.85
N GLN A 290 -17.49 -11.92 -13.89
CA GLN A 290 -16.55 -11.48 -12.87
C GLN A 290 -15.14 -11.41 -13.48
N PHE A 291 -14.61 -10.20 -13.67
CA PHE A 291 -13.26 -9.96 -14.16
C PHE A 291 -12.30 -9.77 -12.98
N ALA A 292 -11.14 -10.39 -13.10
CA ALA A 292 -10.00 -10.07 -12.25
C ALA A 292 -9.20 -8.92 -12.84
N MET A 293 -8.39 -8.25 -12.01
CA MET A 293 -7.46 -7.22 -12.48
C MET A 293 -6.56 -7.75 -13.61
N LEU A 294 -6.10 -9.00 -13.48
CA LEU A 294 -5.30 -9.69 -14.50
C LEU A 294 -6.01 -9.79 -15.85
N ASP A 295 -7.34 -9.97 -15.90
CA ASP A 295 -8.08 -10.02 -17.17
C ASP A 295 -8.02 -8.69 -17.92
N LEU A 296 -8.10 -7.60 -17.17
CA LEU A 296 -8.03 -6.24 -17.70
C LEU A 296 -6.63 -5.96 -18.25
N LEU A 297 -5.58 -6.41 -17.56
CA LEU A 297 -4.19 -6.28 -18.00
C LEU A 297 -3.89 -7.15 -19.22
N ILE A 298 -4.45 -8.37 -19.28
CA ILE A 298 -4.32 -9.24 -20.46
C ILE A 298 -5.02 -8.61 -21.66
N ALA A 299 -6.21 -8.00 -21.48
CA ALA A 299 -6.89 -7.27 -22.55
C ALA A 299 -6.04 -6.16 -23.16
N GLU A 300 -5.39 -5.35 -22.32
CA GLU A 300 -4.47 -4.31 -22.80
C GLU A 300 -3.19 -4.87 -23.42
N SER A 301 -2.73 -6.04 -22.97
CA SER A 301 -1.63 -6.76 -23.60
C SER A 301 -1.99 -7.28 -25.00
N ARG A 302 -3.21 -7.78 -25.22
CA ARG A 302 -3.69 -8.19 -26.56
C ARG A 302 -3.73 -7.03 -27.56
N LYS A 303 -3.94 -5.80 -27.07
CA LYS A 303 -3.89 -4.57 -27.87
C LYS A 303 -2.45 -4.08 -28.15
N GLY A 304 -1.44 -4.74 -27.60
CA GLY A 304 -0.03 -4.35 -27.72
C GLY A 304 0.39 -3.21 -26.80
N HIS A 305 -0.43 -2.80 -25.83
CA HIS A 305 -0.09 -1.73 -24.88
C HIS A 305 0.79 -2.21 -23.70
N MET A 306 0.85 -3.52 -23.47
CA MET A 306 1.61 -4.13 -22.36
C MET A 306 2.25 -5.46 -22.76
N ILE A 307 3.44 -5.71 -22.25
CA ILE A 307 4.09 -7.03 -22.29
C ILE A 307 3.93 -7.78 -20.96
N ASP A 308 4.23 -9.07 -20.94
CA ASP A 308 4.02 -9.95 -19.77
C ASP A 308 4.78 -9.49 -18.54
N SER A 309 5.99 -8.97 -18.72
CA SER A 309 6.74 -8.38 -17.63
C SER A 309 5.97 -7.22 -17.00
N ASP A 310 5.30 -6.40 -17.80
CA ASP A 310 4.53 -5.26 -17.31
C ASP A 310 3.31 -5.69 -16.51
N ILE A 311 2.60 -6.73 -16.99
CA ILE A 311 1.47 -7.33 -16.26
C ILE A 311 1.97 -7.80 -14.88
N LYS A 312 3.14 -8.45 -14.84
CA LYS A 312 3.75 -8.93 -13.61
C LYS A 312 4.10 -7.79 -12.65
N GLU A 313 4.63 -6.66 -13.14
CA GLU A 313 4.92 -5.50 -12.28
C GLU A 313 3.65 -4.98 -11.61
N GLU A 314 2.55 -4.87 -12.37
CA GLU A 314 1.29 -4.33 -11.86
C GLU A 314 0.55 -5.29 -10.94
N ILE A 315 0.54 -6.59 -11.22
CA ILE A 315 -0.04 -7.60 -10.32
C ILE A 315 0.73 -7.68 -9.01
N ASN A 316 2.07 -7.72 -9.05
CA ASN A 316 2.88 -7.72 -7.84
C ASN A 316 2.66 -6.44 -7.02
N THR A 317 2.55 -5.30 -7.69
CA THR A 317 2.27 -4.01 -7.04
C THR A 317 0.89 -4.02 -6.38
N PHE A 318 -0.14 -4.48 -7.10
CA PHE A 318 -1.50 -4.58 -6.57
C PHE A 318 -1.56 -5.46 -5.33
N ILE A 319 -0.99 -6.66 -5.40
CA ILE A 319 -0.97 -7.59 -4.26
C ILE A 319 -0.22 -6.96 -3.09
N PHE A 320 1.01 -6.46 -3.28
CA PHE A 320 1.81 -5.86 -2.20
C PHE A 320 1.12 -4.71 -1.48
N MET A 321 0.41 -3.85 -2.21
CA MET A 321 -0.16 -2.63 -1.63
C MET A 321 -1.50 -2.85 -0.92
N SER A 322 -2.32 -3.82 -1.37
CA SER A 322 -3.75 -3.86 -1.03
C SER A 322 -4.08 -4.64 0.24
N TYR A 323 -3.44 -5.78 0.51
CA TYR A 323 -3.88 -6.64 1.62
C TYR A 323 -3.53 -6.04 2.98
N ASN A 324 -2.26 -5.67 3.21
CA ASN A 324 -1.77 -5.25 4.53
C ASN A 324 -2.35 -3.89 4.97
N THR A 325 -2.46 -2.94 4.04
CA THR A 325 -3.03 -1.61 4.31
C THR A 325 -4.51 -1.69 4.72
N THR A 326 -5.29 -2.48 3.97
CA THR A 326 -6.72 -2.67 4.23
C THR A 326 -6.94 -3.49 5.50
N MET A 327 -6.18 -4.56 5.71
CA MET A 327 -6.23 -5.39 6.92
C MET A 327 -5.95 -4.55 8.18
N ASN A 328 -4.89 -3.72 8.20
CA ASN A 328 -4.60 -2.85 9.34
C ASN A 328 -5.73 -1.84 9.57
N SER A 329 -6.29 -1.28 8.50
CA SER A 329 -7.44 -0.35 8.59
C SER A 329 -8.66 -1.04 9.21
N MET A 330 -8.93 -2.30 8.87
CA MET A 330 -9.98 -3.10 9.48
C MET A 330 -9.69 -3.39 10.95
N CYS A 331 -8.46 -3.75 11.31
CA CYS A 331 -8.04 -3.95 12.72
C CYS A 331 -8.33 -2.70 13.57
N PHE A 332 -7.87 -1.53 13.13
CA PHE A 332 -8.13 -0.27 13.85
C PHE A 332 -9.62 0.04 13.92
N THR A 333 -10.36 -0.19 12.84
CA THR A 333 -11.81 0.04 12.81
C THR A 333 -12.53 -0.85 13.83
N LEU A 334 -12.22 -2.15 13.87
CA LEU A 334 -12.83 -3.09 14.81
C LEU A 334 -12.45 -2.77 16.25
N ALA A 335 -11.20 -2.38 16.51
CA ALA A 335 -10.76 -1.95 17.84
C ALA A 335 -11.56 -0.73 18.32
N LEU A 336 -11.70 0.30 17.47
CA LEU A 336 -12.50 1.48 17.79
C LEU A 336 -13.98 1.16 18.01
N LEU A 337 -14.57 0.26 17.20
CA LEU A 337 -15.96 -0.17 17.39
C LEU A 337 -16.14 -0.94 18.70
N ALA A 338 -15.14 -1.70 19.15
CA ALA A 338 -15.18 -2.38 20.43
C ALA A 338 -15.14 -1.41 21.62
N GLU A 339 -14.39 -0.31 21.51
CA GLU A 339 -14.35 0.75 22.53
C GLU A 339 -15.60 1.65 22.55
N HIS A 340 -16.27 1.81 21.40
CA HIS A 340 -17.40 2.72 21.21
C HIS A 340 -18.71 1.98 20.91
N ARG A 341 -19.30 1.37 21.94
CA ARG A 341 -20.50 0.53 21.84
C ARG A 341 -21.72 1.27 21.26
N ASP A 342 -21.89 2.54 21.58
CA ASP A 342 -22.96 3.40 21.06
C ASP A 342 -22.86 3.56 19.53
N ILE A 343 -21.66 3.77 19.02
CA ILE A 343 -21.36 3.85 17.59
C ILE A 343 -21.57 2.48 16.93
N GLN A 344 -21.10 1.40 17.55
CA GLN A 344 -21.29 0.04 17.05
C GLN A 344 -22.77 -0.30 16.85
N VAL A 345 -23.61 -0.04 17.86
CA VAL A 345 -25.06 -0.28 17.78
C VAL A 345 -25.72 0.58 16.71
N CYS A 346 -25.31 1.84 16.58
CA CYS A 346 -25.80 2.74 15.53
C CYS A 346 -25.50 2.20 14.12
N ILE A 347 -24.28 1.74 13.88
CA ILE A 347 -23.86 1.17 12.60
C ILE A 347 -24.63 -0.11 12.28
N VAL A 348 -24.78 -1.02 13.23
CA VAL A 348 -25.52 -2.28 13.03
C VAL A 348 -26.98 -1.99 12.67
N LYS A 349 -27.64 -1.05 13.36
CA LYS A 349 -29.02 -0.64 13.04
C LYS A 349 -29.13 -0.07 11.63
N LYS A 350 -28.21 0.82 11.24
CA LYS A 350 -28.18 1.41 9.89
C LYS A 350 -27.96 0.35 8.82
N LEU A 351 -27.03 -0.58 9.03
CA LEU A 351 -26.77 -1.69 8.10
C LEU A 351 -27.99 -2.60 7.95
N HIS A 352 -28.67 -2.94 9.03
CA HIS A 352 -29.87 -3.78 8.97
C HIS A 352 -30.98 -3.13 8.13
N TYR A 353 -31.25 -1.85 8.40
CA TYR A 353 -32.23 -1.06 7.62
C TYR A 353 -31.85 -0.96 6.13
N SER A 354 -30.57 -0.75 5.83
CA SER A 354 -30.08 -0.66 4.45
C SER A 354 -30.15 -1.99 3.69
N ILE A 355 -29.87 -3.12 4.35
CA ILE A 355 -29.93 -4.46 3.74
C ILE A 355 -31.38 -4.84 3.43
N GLU A 356 -32.34 -4.46 4.29
CA GLU A 356 -33.77 -4.69 4.06
C GLU A 356 -34.33 -3.91 2.86
N LEU A 357 -33.72 -2.78 2.47
CA LEU A 357 -34.15 -1.93 1.36
C LEU A 357 -33.58 -2.32 -0.03
N ILE A 358 -32.79 -3.40 -0.12
CA ILE A 358 -32.27 -3.98 -1.38
C ILE A 358 -31.72 -2.93 -2.37
N GLU A 359 -30.80 -2.08 -1.91
CA GLU A 359 -29.88 -1.39 -2.83
C GLU A 359 -28.43 -1.55 -2.33
N THR A 360 -27.55 -1.74 -3.30
CA THR A 360 -26.11 -2.05 -3.22
C THR A 360 -25.32 -1.13 -2.27
N PRO A 361 -24.08 -1.53 -1.88
CA PRO A 361 -23.61 -1.36 -0.51
C PRO A 361 -23.23 0.09 -0.17
N ILE A 362 -23.93 0.62 0.82
CA ILE A 362 -23.70 1.91 1.49
C ILE A 362 -22.38 1.92 2.33
N PHE A 363 -21.46 0.99 2.05
CA PHE A 363 -20.23 0.76 2.82
C PHE A 363 -19.29 1.97 2.80
N ILE A 364 -19.19 2.67 1.66
CA ILE A 364 -18.36 3.88 1.53
C ILE A 364 -18.91 5.02 2.39
N HIS A 365 -20.24 5.15 2.44
CA HIS A 365 -20.88 6.20 3.22
C HIS A 365 -20.75 5.95 4.73
N ILE A 366 -20.81 4.68 5.17
CA ILE A 366 -20.65 4.30 6.57
C ILE A 366 -19.18 4.41 7.01
N PHE A 367 -18.22 4.01 6.18
CA PHE A 367 -16.80 4.14 6.51
C PHE A 367 -16.37 5.61 6.61
N LEU A 368 -16.71 6.45 5.61
CA LEU A 368 -16.42 7.89 5.67
C LEU A 368 -17.13 8.56 6.85
N HIS A 369 -18.39 8.23 7.10
CA HIS A 369 -19.13 8.85 8.19
C HIS A 369 -18.66 8.36 9.56
N THR A 370 -18.18 7.12 9.70
CA THR A 370 -17.64 6.61 10.97
C THR A 370 -16.22 7.14 11.21
N PHE A 371 -15.36 7.09 10.19
CA PHE A 371 -13.99 7.58 10.28
C PHE A 371 -13.97 9.10 10.50
N LEU A 372 -14.65 9.90 9.66
CA LEU A 372 -14.67 11.36 9.82
C LEU A 372 -15.37 11.79 11.11
N HIS A 373 -16.47 11.14 11.52
CA HIS A 373 -17.17 11.57 12.74
C HIS A 373 -16.42 11.18 14.02
N THR A 374 -15.72 10.05 14.04
CA THR A 374 -14.92 9.61 15.21
C THR A 374 -13.59 10.35 15.27
N TYR A 375 -12.95 10.60 14.12
CA TYR A 375 -11.69 11.34 14.03
C TYR A 375 -11.89 12.85 14.28
N ASN A 376 -12.91 13.48 13.70
CA ASN A 376 -13.18 14.91 13.94
C ASN A 376 -13.59 15.21 15.39
N LYS A 377 -14.35 14.34 16.06
CA LYS A 377 -14.76 14.58 17.46
C LYS A 377 -13.61 14.50 18.46
N ARG A 378 -12.54 13.75 18.18
CA ARG A 378 -11.38 13.60 19.09
C ARG A 378 -10.26 14.60 18.76
N PHE A 379 -9.99 14.87 17.48
CA PHE A 379 -8.84 15.71 17.09
C PHE A 379 -9.10 17.22 17.25
N PHE A 380 -10.31 17.71 16.93
CA PHE A 380 -10.62 19.14 17.05
C PHE A 380 -11.00 19.57 18.48
N ASN A 381 -11.63 18.69 19.28
CA ASN A 381 -12.00 19.04 20.65
C ASN A 381 -10.81 19.10 21.62
N TYR A 382 -9.67 18.49 21.30
CA TYR A 382 -8.45 18.63 22.10
C TYR A 382 -7.65 19.89 21.76
N GLN A 383 -7.74 20.41 20.52
CA GLN A 383 -6.99 21.62 20.13
C GLN A 383 -7.72 22.95 20.44
N PHE A 384 -9.03 22.93 20.67
CA PHE A 384 -9.80 24.16 20.90
C PHE A 384 -10.30 24.36 22.34
N ASN A 385 -10.23 23.36 23.23
CA ASN A 385 -10.68 23.51 24.62
C ASN A 385 -9.58 23.90 25.62
N ASP A 386 -8.30 23.85 25.25
CA ASP A 386 -7.21 24.24 26.16
C ASP A 386 -6.79 25.73 26.05
N ASN A 387 -7.49 26.53 25.22
CA ASN A 387 -7.29 27.98 25.10
C ASN A 387 -8.48 28.83 25.58
N ALA A 388 -9.43 28.24 26.31
CA ALA A 388 -10.44 29.02 27.03
C ALA A 388 -9.91 29.33 28.45
N ASP A 389 -9.17 30.43 28.55
CA ASP A 389 -8.76 31.06 29.81
C ASP A 389 -9.99 31.29 30.73
N PRO A 390 -9.99 30.84 31.99
CA PRO A 390 -10.90 31.35 33.00
C PRO A 390 -10.18 32.45 33.80
N GLY A 391 -10.20 33.67 33.25
CA GLY A 391 -9.63 34.87 33.87
C GLY A 391 -10.38 36.12 33.48
#